data_AF-A0AAN7SPW8-F1
#
_entry.id   AF-A0AAN7SPW8-F1
#
_cell.length_a   1.000
_cell.length_b   1.000
_cell.length_c   1.000
_cell.angle_alpha   90.00
_cell.angle_beta   90.00
_cell.angle_gamma   90.00
#
_symmetry.space_group_name_H-M   'P 1'
#
loop_
_entity.id
_entity.type
_entity.pdbx_description
1 polymer ?
#
loop_
_entity_poly.entity_id
_entity_poly.type
_entity_poly.pdbx_seq_one_letter_code
_entity_poly.pdbx_strand_id
1 'polypeptide(L)'
;MSKAIYCLKIFVFREEFKMTARELNNLRHICIFIVKIYVKAWFTSPSAITALNNDPTLMQQLILYKKVNSSIPQAALKKMIRHLWYLSDQLAIMPLFDDSLDLSVKEKMVENLKIQKSPISQNRKYEMAANSDELLKKYQ
;
A
#
# COMPACT_ATOMS: atom_id res chain seq x y z
N MET A 1 0.05 11.86 -6.39
CA MET A 1 -0.96 12.85 -5.97
C MET A 1 -1.55 13.69 -7.10
N SER A 2 -0.76 14.44 -7.88
CA SER A 2 -1.29 15.35 -8.92
C SER A 2 -2.32 14.70 -9.86
N LYS A 3 -2.03 13.50 -10.39
CA LYS A 3 -2.97 12.74 -11.24
C LYS A 3 -4.30 12.42 -10.55
N ALA A 4 -4.28 12.09 -9.26
CA ALA A 4 -5.49 11.81 -8.50
C ALA A 4 -6.36 13.07 -8.35
N ILE A 5 -5.73 14.21 -8.07
CA ILE A 5 -6.42 15.51 -8.02
C ILE A 5 -7.02 15.85 -9.39
N TYR A 6 -6.30 15.61 -10.48
CA TYR A 6 -6.83 15.82 -11.83
C TYR A 6 -8.02 14.91 -12.13
N CYS A 7 -7.98 13.62 -11.79
CA CYS A 7 -9.13 12.73 -11.95
C CYS A 7 -10.36 13.26 -11.21
N LEU A 8 -10.20 13.71 -9.97
CA LEU A 8 -11.29 14.31 -9.19
C LEU A 8 -11.82 15.57 -9.84
N LYS A 9 -10.94 16.48 -10.28
CA LYS A 9 -11.34 17.71 -10.99
C LYS A 9 -12.11 17.42 -12.27
N ILE A 10 -11.60 16.52 -13.12
CA ILE A 10 -12.27 16.12 -14.36
C ILE A 10 -13.65 15.53 -14.05
N PHE A 11 -13.79 14.75 -12.97
CA PHE A 11 -15.06 14.17 -12.59
C PHE A 11 -16.08 15.21 -12.09
N VAL A 12 -15.62 16.25 -11.38
CA VAL A 12 -16.46 17.38 -10.94
C VAL A 12 -16.95 18.19 -12.14
N PHE A 13 -16.06 18.53 -13.06
CA PHE A 13 -16.37 19.31 -14.28
C PHE A 13 -16.72 18.42 -15.48
N ARG A 14 -17.19 17.19 -15.24
CA ARG A 14 -17.38 16.19 -16.30
C ARG A 14 -18.30 16.61 -17.45
N GLU A 15 -19.24 17.51 -17.18
CA GLU A 15 -20.19 18.03 -18.18
C GLU A 15 -19.51 18.97 -19.19
N GLU A 16 -18.36 19.56 -18.83
CA GLU A 16 -17.57 20.46 -19.70
C GLU A 16 -16.68 19.69 -20.69
N PHE A 17 -16.54 18.36 -20.53
CA PHE A 17 -15.67 17.53 -21.35
C PHE A 17 -16.49 16.58 -22.23
N LYS A 18 -16.06 16.44 -23.49
CA LYS A 18 -16.60 15.40 -24.38
C LYS A 18 -16.02 14.04 -23.98
N MET A 19 -16.73 13.31 -23.15
CA MET A 19 -16.37 11.96 -22.71
C MET A 19 -17.41 10.93 -23.13
N THR A 20 -16.94 9.76 -23.53
CA THR A 20 -17.82 8.60 -23.74
C THR A 20 -18.35 8.08 -22.40
N ALA A 21 -19.50 7.39 -22.43
CA ALA A 21 -20.05 6.76 -21.23
C ALA A 21 -19.07 5.79 -20.56
N ARG A 22 -18.24 5.11 -21.36
CA ARG A 22 -17.19 4.20 -20.88
C ARG A 22 -16.10 4.95 -20.10
N GLU A 23 -15.59 6.05 -20.65
CA GLU A 23 -14.57 6.87 -19.99
C GLU A 23 -15.10 7.47 -18.69
N LEU A 24 -16.33 7.97 -18.70
CA LEU A 24 -16.97 8.53 -17.51
C LEU A 24 -17.13 7.47 -16.41
N ASN A 25 -17.54 6.24 -16.76
CA ASN A 25 -17.69 5.18 -15.77
C ASN A 25 -16.33 4.72 -15.20
N ASN A 26 -15.29 4.61 -16.04
CA ASN A 26 -13.94 4.32 -15.58
C ASN A 26 -13.40 5.43 -14.66
N LEU A 27 -13.60 6.70 -15.02
CA LEU A 27 -13.23 7.84 -14.21
C LEU A 27 -13.94 7.83 -12.86
N ARG A 28 -15.24 7.47 -12.83
CA ARG A 28 -16.01 7.29 -11.60
C ARG A 28 -15.37 6.24 -10.68
N HIS A 29 -15.02 5.07 -11.21
CA HIS A 29 -14.38 4.01 -10.42
C HIS A 29 -13.03 4.45 -9.84
N ILE A 30 -12.24 5.19 -10.62
CA ILE A 30 -10.97 5.76 -10.16
C ILE A 30 -11.22 6.80 -9.05
N CYS A 31 -12.20 7.69 -9.19
CA CYS A 31 -12.52 8.69 -8.18
C CYS A 31 -12.97 8.07 -6.86
N ILE A 32 -13.83 7.03 -6.91
CA ILE A 32 -14.26 6.29 -5.72
C ILE A 32 -13.06 5.64 -5.03
N PHE A 33 -12.17 5.01 -5.80
CA PHE A 33 -10.93 4.44 -5.26
C PHE A 33 -10.04 5.49 -4.60
N ILE A 34 -9.91 6.66 -5.25
CA ILE A 34 -9.10 7.77 -4.72
C ILE A 34 -9.62 8.19 -3.35
N VAL A 35 -10.92 8.47 -3.24
CA VAL A 35 -11.54 8.95 -2.01
C VAL A 35 -11.52 7.89 -0.91
N LYS A 36 -11.85 6.63 -1.23
CA LYS A 36 -11.98 5.56 -0.23
C LYS A 36 -10.64 5.05 0.30
N ILE A 37 -9.59 5.03 -0.52
CA ILE A 37 -8.35 4.34 -0.21
C ILE A 37 -7.15 5.28 -0.36
N TYR A 38 -6.94 5.81 -1.57
CA TYR A 38 -5.69 6.49 -1.91
C TYR A 38 -5.42 7.74 -1.07
N VAL A 39 -6.44 8.54 -0.79
CA VAL A 39 -6.30 9.79 -0.03
C VAL A 39 -5.74 9.51 1.37
N LYS A 40 -6.32 8.55 2.10
CA LYS A 40 -5.83 8.17 3.43
C LYS A 40 -4.37 7.73 3.38
N ALA A 41 -4.04 6.81 2.46
CA ALA A 41 -2.68 6.31 2.29
C ALA A 41 -1.66 7.42 1.93
N TRP A 42 -2.07 8.37 1.08
CA TRP A 42 -1.23 9.49 0.69
C TRP A 42 -0.93 10.42 1.87
N PHE A 43 -1.94 10.76 2.67
CA PHE A 43 -1.76 11.64 3.82
C PHE A 43 -0.83 11.06 4.88
N THR A 44 -0.82 9.73 5.05
CA THR A 44 0.05 9.05 6.02
C THR A 44 1.44 8.70 5.46
N SER A 45 1.64 8.80 4.15
CA SER A 45 2.89 8.42 3.47
C SER A 45 4.16 9.17 3.91
N PRO A 46 4.12 10.46 4.32
CA PRO A 46 5.34 11.16 4.72
C PRO A 46 5.97 10.65 6.02
N SER A 47 5.21 9.95 6.87
CA SER A 47 5.70 9.47 8.15
C SER A 47 6.36 8.10 8.01
N ALA A 48 7.70 8.10 8.00
CA ALA A 48 8.50 6.87 7.93
C ALA A 48 8.28 5.93 9.12
N ILE A 49 8.03 6.49 10.32
CA ILE A 49 7.78 5.73 11.55
C ILE A 49 6.51 4.86 11.38
N THR A 50 5.45 5.45 10.84
CA THR A 50 4.16 4.77 10.66
C THR A 50 4.08 3.93 9.37
N ALA A 51 5.04 4.10 8.44
CA ALA A 51 5.00 3.47 7.12
C ALA A 51 4.88 1.94 7.18
N LEU A 52 5.63 1.31 8.08
CA LEU A 52 5.62 -0.15 8.24
C LEU A 52 4.27 -0.72 8.73
N ASN A 53 3.41 0.10 9.35
CA ASN A 53 2.04 -0.29 9.72
C ASN A 53 1.01 0.09 8.65
N ASN A 54 1.19 1.27 8.07
CA ASN A 54 0.28 1.80 7.05
C ASN A 54 0.32 0.97 5.77
N ASP A 55 1.49 0.51 5.34
CA ASP A 55 1.66 -0.23 4.08
C ASP A 55 0.95 -1.60 4.11
N PRO A 56 1.13 -2.46 5.13
CA PRO A 56 0.35 -3.70 5.27
C PRO A 56 -1.15 -3.44 5.39
N THR A 57 -1.55 -2.41 6.15
CA THR A 57 -2.96 -2.03 6.30
C THR A 57 -3.56 -1.62 4.96
N LEU A 58 -2.83 -0.84 4.15
CA LEU A 58 -3.22 -0.47 2.80
C LEU A 58 -3.36 -1.71 1.90
N MET A 59 -2.42 -2.65 1.96
CA MET A 59 -2.52 -3.90 1.20
C MET A 59 -3.78 -4.69 1.56
N GLN A 60 -4.12 -4.80 2.84
CA GLN A 60 -5.36 -5.45 3.29
C GLN A 60 -6.60 -4.72 2.75
N GLN A 61 -6.62 -3.38 2.81
CA GLN A 61 -7.72 -2.58 2.25
C GLN A 61 -7.88 -2.80 0.74
N LEU A 62 -6.77 -2.89 0.00
CA LEU A 62 -6.79 -3.18 -1.44
C LEU A 62 -7.34 -4.58 -1.73
N ILE A 63 -6.97 -5.59 -0.93
CA ILE A 63 -7.51 -6.95 -1.05
C ILE A 63 -9.02 -6.96 -0.80
N LEU A 64 -9.49 -6.28 0.25
CA LEU A 64 -10.93 -6.16 0.53
C LEU A 64 -11.67 -5.42 -0.59
N TYR A 65 -11.05 -4.38 -1.15
CA TYR A 65 -11.63 -3.59 -2.24
C TYR A 65 -11.76 -4.37 -3.57
N LYS A 66 -11.04 -5.48 -3.75
CA LYS A 66 -11.23 -6.37 -4.92
C LYS A 66 -12.67 -6.84 -5.08
N LYS A 67 -13.42 -6.96 -3.97
CA LYS A 67 -14.85 -7.32 -3.98
C LYS A 67 -15.72 -6.26 -4.68
N VAL A 68 -15.28 -5.00 -4.72
CA VAL A 68 -16.00 -3.88 -5.33
C VAL A 68 -15.53 -3.63 -6.76
N ASN A 69 -14.23 -3.73 -7.02
CA ASN A 69 -13.64 -3.59 -8.34
C ASN A 69 -12.36 -4.43 -8.38
N SER A 70 -12.22 -5.35 -9.33
CA SER A 70 -11.05 -6.24 -9.39
C SER A 70 -9.81 -5.57 -9.98
N SER A 71 -9.99 -4.76 -11.03
CA SER A 71 -8.89 -4.24 -11.85
C SER A 71 -8.03 -3.20 -11.13
N ILE A 72 -8.65 -2.19 -10.51
CA ILE A 72 -7.94 -1.08 -9.86
C ILE A 72 -7.07 -1.54 -8.68
N PRO A 73 -7.60 -2.27 -7.66
CA PRO A 73 -6.78 -2.70 -6.53
C PRO A 73 -5.72 -3.73 -6.93
N GLN A 74 -5.95 -4.53 -7.97
CA GLN A 74 -4.92 -5.45 -8.48
C GLN A 74 -3.71 -4.68 -9.04
N ALA A 75 -3.96 -3.64 -9.85
CA ALA A 75 -2.89 -2.77 -10.33
C ALA A 75 -2.18 -2.05 -9.18
N ALA A 76 -2.92 -1.58 -8.18
CA ALA A 76 -2.36 -0.93 -6.99
C ALA A 76 -1.51 -1.88 -6.14
N LEU A 77 -1.97 -3.10 -5.88
CA LEU A 77 -1.23 -4.12 -5.12
C LEU A 77 0.08 -4.49 -5.81
N LYS A 78 0.04 -4.70 -7.13
CA LYS A 78 1.26 -4.99 -7.92
C LYS A 78 2.28 -3.86 -7.80
N LYS A 79 1.83 -2.62 -7.70
CA LYS A 79 2.70 -1.46 -7.46
C LYS A 79 3.23 -1.44 -6.03
N MET A 80 2.37 -1.68 -5.02
CA MET A 80 2.76 -1.70 -3.60
C MET A 80 3.84 -2.74 -3.30
N ILE A 81 3.74 -3.95 -3.84
CA ILE A 81 4.76 -5.00 -3.65
C ILE A 81 6.14 -4.53 -4.12
N ARG A 82 6.20 -3.77 -5.23
CA ARG A 82 7.46 -3.19 -5.74
C ARG A 82 7.98 -2.03 -4.89
N HIS A 83 7.14 -1.44 -4.03
CA HIS A 83 7.53 -0.38 -3.11
C HIS A 83 8.07 -0.87 -1.77
N LEU A 84 7.99 -2.18 -1.47
CA LEU A 84 8.52 -2.77 -0.22
C LEU A 84 10.05 -2.86 -0.16
N TRP A 85 10.78 -2.20 -1.08
CA TRP A 85 12.25 -2.22 -1.14
C TRP A 85 12.91 -1.61 0.10
N TYR A 86 12.19 -0.74 0.81
CA TYR A 86 12.67 -0.09 2.04
C TYR A 86 12.48 -0.97 3.28
N LEU A 87 11.73 -2.08 3.18
CA LEU A 87 11.61 -3.01 4.30
C LEU A 87 12.96 -3.74 4.41
N SER A 88 13.75 -3.41 5.43
CA SER A 88 15.03 -4.04 5.76
C SER A 88 15.12 -4.30 7.26
N ASP A 89 16.00 -5.19 7.71
CA ASP A 89 16.19 -5.48 9.14
C ASP A 89 16.49 -4.21 9.95
N GLN A 90 17.20 -3.24 9.35
CA GLN A 90 17.54 -1.97 9.99
C GLN A 90 16.32 -1.06 10.15
N LEU A 91 15.44 -1.05 9.15
CA LEU A 91 14.22 -0.23 9.15
C LEU A 91 13.05 -0.91 9.86
N ALA A 92 13.13 -2.22 10.12
CA ALA A 92 12.16 -2.99 10.88
C ALA A 92 12.00 -2.53 12.34
N ILE A 93 12.95 -1.74 12.85
CA ILE A 93 12.93 -1.14 14.19
C ILE A 93 12.07 0.13 14.23
N MET A 94 11.87 0.81 13.09
CA MET A 94 11.16 2.10 13.04
C MET A 94 9.76 2.09 13.68
N PRO A 95 8.93 1.02 13.53
CA PRO A 95 7.63 0.93 14.17
C PRO A 95 7.66 0.91 15.70
N LEU A 96 8.78 0.57 16.33
CA LEU A 96 8.86 0.61 17.79
C LEU A 96 8.63 2.04 18.32
N PHE A 97 8.95 3.04 17.51
CA PHE A 97 8.72 4.47 17.80
C PHE A 97 7.34 4.96 17.36
N ASP A 98 6.49 4.09 16.81
CA ASP A 98 5.12 4.45 16.42
C ASP A 98 4.20 4.41 17.64
N ASP A 99 3.75 5.56 18.12
CA ASP A 99 2.81 5.66 19.25
C ASP A 99 1.42 5.12 18.94
N SER A 100 1.08 4.93 17.66
CA SER A 100 -0.19 4.33 17.25
C SER A 100 -0.23 2.80 17.41
N LEU A 101 0.92 2.16 17.64
CA LEU A 101 1.02 0.73 17.90
C LEU A 101 0.86 0.38 19.37
N ASP A 102 0.05 -0.65 19.61
CA ASP A 102 -0.06 -1.25 20.93
C ASP A 102 1.26 -1.90 21.38
N LEU A 103 1.51 -1.85 22.69
CA LEU A 103 2.73 -2.36 23.30
C LEU A 103 2.92 -3.85 23.01
N SER A 104 1.83 -4.62 23.03
CA SER A 104 1.86 -6.06 22.75
C SER A 104 2.37 -6.40 21.34
N VAL A 105 2.12 -5.52 20.36
CA VAL A 105 2.63 -5.67 18.99
C VAL A 105 4.13 -5.36 18.97
N LYS A 106 4.57 -4.30 19.65
CA LYS A 106 5.99 -3.94 19.75
C LYS A 106 6.80 -5.04 20.42
N GLU A 107 6.30 -5.65 21.49
CA GLU A 107 6.93 -6.79 22.16
C GLU A 107 7.15 -7.97 21.21
N LYS A 108 6.10 -8.37 20.47
CA LYS A 108 6.19 -9.43 19.45
C LYS A 108 7.18 -9.10 18.33
N MET A 109 7.26 -7.83 17.91
CA MET A 109 8.25 -7.41 16.92
C MET A 109 9.68 -7.61 17.44
N VAL A 110 9.95 -7.22 18.69
CA VAL A 110 11.27 -7.40 19.32
C VAL A 110 11.60 -8.88 19.51
N GLU A 111 10.65 -9.71 19.91
CA GLU A 111 10.86 -11.16 20.00
C GLU A 111 11.24 -11.78 18.66
N ASN A 112 10.51 -11.43 17.60
CA ASN A 112 10.79 -11.91 16.25
C ASN A 112 12.16 -11.46 15.73
N LEU A 113 12.61 -10.24 16.09
CA LEU A 113 13.95 -9.76 15.76
C LEU A 113 15.06 -10.53 16.49
N LYS A 114 14.84 -10.92 17.75
CA LYS A 114 15.83 -11.69 18.55
C LYS A 114 16.07 -13.10 18.01
N ILE A 115 15.06 -13.71 17.39
CA ILE A 115 15.14 -15.05 16.78
C ILE A 115 16.03 -15.03 15.52
N GLN A 116 16.19 -13.89 14.84
CA GLN A 116 16.90 -13.77 13.55
C GLN A 116 18.43 -13.58 13.65
N LYS A 117 19.08 -13.94 14.77
CA LYS A 117 20.53 -13.79 15.05
C LYS A 117 21.47 -14.72 14.22
N SER A 118 21.24 -14.90 12.92
CA SER A 118 22.23 -15.47 11.98
C SER A 118 23.12 -14.34 11.42
N PRO A 119 24.41 -14.57 11.10
CA PRO A 119 25.35 -13.50 10.78
C PRO A 119 24.80 -12.61 9.67
N ILE A 120 24.98 -11.31 9.87
CA ILE A 120 24.49 -10.23 9.00
C ILE A 120 25.09 -10.41 7.60
N SER A 121 24.43 -11.18 6.75
CA SER A 121 24.69 -11.20 5.33
C SER A 121 24.00 -9.98 4.74
N GLN A 122 24.80 -9.06 4.21
CA GLN A 122 24.41 -7.76 3.62
C GLN A 122 23.43 -7.86 2.42
N ASN A 123 22.90 -9.05 2.12
CA ASN A 123 22.10 -9.36 0.93
C ASN A 123 20.67 -9.84 1.20
N ARG A 124 20.14 -9.75 2.42
CA ARG A 124 18.71 -10.01 2.70
C ARG A 124 17.84 -8.78 2.45
N LYS A 125 17.84 -8.23 1.22
CA LYS A 125 16.65 -7.51 0.74
C LYS A 125 15.58 -8.59 0.62
N TYR A 126 14.68 -8.67 1.61
CA TYR A 126 13.79 -9.81 1.80
C TYR A 126 13.31 -10.43 0.49
N GLU A 127 13.36 -11.75 0.42
CA GLU A 127 12.88 -12.60 -0.68
C GLU A 127 11.41 -12.31 -1.08
N MET A 128 10.70 -11.42 -0.37
CA MET A 128 9.41 -10.84 -0.79
C MET A 128 9.45 -10.20 -2.19
N ALA A 129 10.59 -9.66 -2.62
CA ALA A 129 10.76 -9.18 -3.99
C ALA A 129 10.87 -10.34 -5.00
N ALA A 130 11.59 -11.41 -4.64
CA ALA A 130 11.77 -12.62 -5.46
C ALA A 130 10.48 -13.46 -5.53
N ASN A 131 9.67 -13.44 -4.48
CA ASN A 131 8.40 -14.15 -4.36
C ASN A 131 7.17 -13.29 -4.66
N SER A 132 7.37 -12.13 -5.29
CA SER A 132 6.31 -11.22 -5.68
C SER A 132 5.28 -11.89 -6.61
N ASP A 133 5.71 -12.83 -7.45
CA ASP A 133 4.82 -13.65 -8.29
C ASP A 133 4.06 -14.73 -7.50
N GLU A 134 4.63 -15.28 -6.42
CA GLU A 134 3.98 -16.27 -5.55
C GLU A 134 2.99 -15.61 -4.58
N LEU A 135 3.31 -14.40 -4.08
CA LEU A 135 2.36 -13.53 -3.38
C LEU A 135 1.22 -13.09 -4.30
N LEU A 136 1.50 -12.79 -5.58
CA LEU A 136 0.45 -12.50 -6.56
C LEU A 136 -0.48 -13.70 -6.78
N LYS A 137 0.05 -14.93 -6.85
CA LYS A 137 -0.77 -16.16 -6.93
C LYS A 137 -1.63 -16.40 -5.69
N LYS A 138 -1.15 -16.04 -4.50
CA LYS A 138 -1.92 -16.16 -3.24
C LYS A 138 -3.13 -15.20 -3.17
N TYR A 139 -3.15 -14.17 -4.02
CA TYR A 139 -4.22 -13.17 -4.09
C TYR A 139 -4.91 -13.09 -5.46
N GLN A 140 -4.67 -14.06 -6.35
CA GLN A 140 -5.47 -14.32 -7.57
C GLN A 140 -6.62 -15.27 -7.22
#